data_AF-A0A2A2HWZ1-F1
#
_entry.id   AF-A0A2A2HWZ1-F1
#
_cell.length_a   1.000
_cell.length_b   1.000
_cell.length_c   1.000
_cell.angle_alpha   90.00
_cell.angle_beta   90.00
_cell.angle_gamma   90.00
#
_symmetry.space_group_name_H-M   'P 1'
#
loop_
_entity.id
_entity.type
_entity.pdbx_description
1 polymer ?
#
loop_
_entity_poly.entity_id
_entity_poly.type
_entity_poly.pdbx_seq_one_letter_code
_entity_poly.pdbx_strand_id
1 'polypeptide(L)'
;MEVKLEQRLAELRAEHESGQRILEDIELKIAELENRKKSLSETLLRISGAIDLLEEVLEEKESVKEPETTIRTRTITGSVEVPNVIKQPLEKAIKILEEAGFTAGEIVEQKSVLPIGVMAGDILRQEPKPGTNSPAGSAVKLVVAVKGKFLPSERNSLCNAFSDRI
;
A
#
# COMPACT_ATOMS: atom_id res chain seq x y z
N MET A 1 -30.78 -50.20 -28.06
CA MET A 1 -29.97 -49.07 -28.57
C MET A 1 -30.64 -47.74 -28.22
N GLU A 2 -31.96 -47.64 -28.41
CA GLU A 2 -32.78 -46.46 -28.07
C GLU A 2 -32.67 -45.99 -26.61
N VAL A 3 -32.75 -46.90 -25.64
CA VAL A 3 -32.66 -46.53 -24.20
C VAL A 3 -31.38 -45.77 -23.85
N LYS A 4 -30.23 -46.11 -24.46
CA LYS A 4 -28.97 -45.39 -24.23
C LYS A 4 -28.99 -43.98 -24.84
N LEU A 5 -29.68 -43.82 -25.97
CA LEU A 5 -29.84 -42.52 -26.62
C LEU A 5 -30.78 -41.61 -25.83
N GLU A 6 -31.86 -42.15 -25.27
CA GLU A 6 -32.78 -41.42 -24.40
C GLU A 6 -32.10 -40.94 -23.12
N GLN A 7 -31.29 -41.81 -22.50
CA GLN A 7 -30.51 -41.45 -21.31
C GLN A 7 -29.53 -40.31 -21.62
N ARG A 8 -28.80 -40.41 -22.74
CA ARG A 8 -27.87 -39.35 -23.15
C ARG A 8 -28.59 -38.05 -23.49
N LEU A 9 -29.77 -38.12 -24.09
CA LEU A 9 -30.60 -36.95 -24.39
C LEU A 9 -31.08 -36.25 -23.10
N ALA A 10 -31.48 -37.02 -22.08
CA ALA A 10 -31.90 -36.48 -20.79
C ALA A 10 -30.74 -35.77 -20.06
N GLU A 11 -29.56 -36.38 -20.07
CA GLU A 11 -28.33 -35.79 -19.50
C GLU A 11 -27.96 -34.48 -20.20
N LEU A 12 -27.91 -34.48 -21.54
CA LEU A 12 -27.60 -33.27 -22.31
C LEU A 12 -28.61 -32.14 -22.11
N ARG A 13 -29.90 -32.48 -21.94
CA ARG A 13 -30.93 -31.48 -21.61
C ARG A 13 -30.73 -30.90 -20.21
N ALA A 14 -30.39 -31.72 -19.23
CA ALA A 14 -30.12 -31.26 -17.88
C ALA A 14 -28.86 -30.36 -17.83
N GLU A 15 -27.79 -30.75 -18.54
CA GLU A 15 -26.59 -29.93 -18.68
C GLU A 15 -26.92 -28.58 -19.34
N HIS A 16 -27.68 -28.59 -20.44
CA HIS A 16 -28.10 -27.38 -21.14
C HIS A 16 -28.95 -26.46 -20.24
N GLU A 17 -29.93 -27.02 -19.53
CA GLU A 17 -30.76 -26.24 -18.60
C GLU A 17 -29.91 -25.64 -17.47
N SER A 18 -28.97 -26.40 -16.91
CA SER A 18 -28.06 -25.89 -15.88
C SER A 18 -27.17 -24.77 -16.42
N GLY A 19 -26.67 -24.90 -17.66
CA GLY A 19 -25.89 -23.88 -18.34
C GLY A 19 -26.70 -22.60 -18.61
N GLN A 20 -27.96 -22.72 -19.00
CA GLN A 20 -28.85 -21.59 -19.20
C GLN A 20 -29.10 -20.81 -17.91
N ARG A 21 -29.31 -21.51 -16.78
CA ARG A 21 -29.47 -20.85 -15.47
C ARG A 21 -28.21 -20.10 -15.04
N ILE A 22 -27.03 -20.67 -15.29
CA ILE A 22 -25.75 -19.99 -15.00
C ILE A 22 -25.60 -18.75 -15.88
N LEU A 23 -25.96 -18.85 -17.16
CA LEU A 23 -25.92 -17.71 -18.07
C LEU A 23 -26.80 -16.56 -17.59
N GLU A 24 -28.02 -16.87 -17.14
CA GLU A 24 -28.94 -15.87 -16.57
C GLU A 24 -28.38 -15.21 -15.30
N ASP A 25 -27.77 -15.97 -14.37
CA ASP A 25 -27.09 -15.38 -13.19
C ASP A 25 -25.94 -14.45 -13.60
N ILE A 26 -25.15 -14.85 -14.61
CA ILE A 26 -24.06 -14.02 -15.13
C ILE A 26 -24.60 -12.72 -15.72
N GLU A 27 -25.67 -12.78 -16.52
CA GLU A 27 -26.29 -11.59 -17.11
C GLU A 27 -26.82 -10.63 -16.03
N LEU A 28 -27.47 -11.14 -14.98
CA LEU A 28 -27.91 -10.34 -13.84
C LEU A 28 -26.74 -9.67 -13.12
N LYS A 29 -25.63 -10.40 -12.92
CA LYS A 29 -24.41 -9.86 -12.30
C LYS A 29 -23.76 -8.77 -13.14
N ILE A 30 -23.77 -8.92 -14.45
CA ILE A 30 -23.26 -7.90 -15.37
C ILE A 30 -24.07 -6.61 -15.18
N ALA A 31 -25.41 -6.68 -15.19
CA ALA A 31 -26.26 -5.52 -14.98
C ALA A 31 -26.05 -4.86 -13.60
N GLU A 32 -25.86 -5.65 -12.56
CA GLU A 32 -25.51 -5.14 -11.23
C GLU A 32 -24.15 -4.40 -11.23
N LEU A 33 -23.13 -5.01 -11.83
CA LEU A 33 -21.79 -4.43 -11.91
C LEU A 33 -21.76 -3.16 -12.75
N GLU A 34 -22.57 -3.06 -13.81
CA GLU A 34 -22.72 -1.83 -14.58
C GLU A 34 -23.31 -0.69 -13.75
N ASN A 35 -24.34 -0.97 -12.93
CA ASN A 35 -24.90 0.01 -12.02
C ASN A 35 -23.89 0.47 -10.95
N ARG A 36 -23.17 -0.48 -10.36
CA ARG A 36 -22.10 -0.17 -9.39
C ARG A 36 -20.98 0.66 -10.03
N LYS A 37 -20.55 0.31 -11.25
CA LYS A 37 -19.57 1.06 -12.03
C LYS A 37 -20.03 2.49 -12.29
N LYS A 38 -21.30 2.67 -12.68
CA LYS A 38 -21.89 4.00 -12.90
C LYS A 38 -21.83 4.85 -11.63
N SER A 39 -22.34 4.31 -10.51
CA SER A 39 -22.30 5.03 -9.23
C SER A 39 -20.87 5.41 -8.84
N LEU A 40 -19.92 4.48 -8.98
CA LEU A 40 -18.51 4.75 -8.69
C LEU A 40 -17.97 5.86 -9.61
N SER A 41 -18.23 5.81 -10.92
CA SER A 41 -17.79 6.84 -11.86
C SER A 41 -18.33 8.24 -11.51
N GLU A 42 -19.58 8.34 -11.05
CA GLU A 42 -20.16 9.59 -10.57
C GLU A 42 -19.47 10.09 -9.30
N THR A 43 -19.17 9.20 -8.34
CA THR A 43 -18.44 9.59 -7.13
C THR A 43 -17.04 10.08 -7.44
N LEU A 44 -16.33 9.40 -8.34
CA LEU A 44 -14.99 9.78 -8.75
C LEU A 44 -14.98 11.14 -9.46
N LEU A 45 -15.96 11.39 -10.34
CA LEU A 45 -16.09 12.69 -11.00
C LEU A 45 -16.34 13.82 -10.01
N ARG A 46 -17.20 13.59 -9.00
CA ARG A 46 -17.45 14.56 -7.92
C ARG A 46 -16.19 14.85 -7.10
N ILE A 47 -15.43 13.80 -6.76
CA ILE A 47 -14.19 13.95 -5.99
C ILE A 47 -13.13 14.68 -6.82
N SER A 48 -12.96 14.32 -8.09
CA SER A 48 -12.03 14.98 -9.00
C SER A 48 -12.31 16.48 -9.07
N GLY A 49 -13.56 16.88 -9.35
CA GLY A 49 -13.91 18.30 -9.40
C GLY A 49 -13.74 19.01 -8.05
N ALA A 50 -13.95 18.33 -6.93
CA ALA A 50 -13.69 18.90 -5.60
C ALA A 50 -12.19 19.10 -5.35
N ILE A 51 -11.33 18.21 -5.87
CA ILE A 51 -9.88 18.39 -5.82
C ILE A 51 -9.48 19.59 -6.66
N ASP A 52 -9.94 19.68 -7.91
CA ASP A 52 -9.60 20.78 -8.82
C ASP A 52 -9.94 22.15 -8.20
N LEU A 53 -11.14 22.27 -7.60
CA LEU A 53 -11.57 23.50 -6.91
C LEU A 53 -10.72 23.80 -5.67
N LEU A 54 -10.32 22.78 -4.91
CA LEU A 54 -9.47 22.97 -3.74
C LEU A 54 -8.04 23.36 -4.15
N GLU A 55 -7.53 22.79 -5.23
CA GLU A 55 -6.25 23.17 -5.84
C GLU A 55 -6.31 24.63 -6.29
N GLU A 56 -7.36 25.06 -7.00
CA GLU A 56 -7.58 26.47 -7.38
C GLU A 56 -7.62 27.41 -6.15
N VAL A 57 -8.36 27.06 -5.09
CA VAL A 57 -8.44 27.87 -3.85
C VAL A 57 -7.09 27.89 -3.11
N LEU A 58 -6.31 26.82 -3.18
CA LEU A 58 -4.96 26.77 -2.62
C LEU A 58 -3.99 27.63 -3.44
N GLU A 59 -4.07 27.60 -4.77
CA GLU A 59 -3.30 28.47 -5.67
C GLU A 59 -3.67 29.96 -5.48
N GLU A 60 -4.95 30.28 -5.25
CA GLU A 60 -5.38 31.65 -4.90
C GLU A 60 -4.81 32.10 -3.54
N LYS A 61 -4.63 31.18 -2.58
CA LYS A 61 -3.97 31.45 -1.29
C LYS A 61 -2.45 31.61 -1.39
N GLU A 62 -1.84 31.20 -2.51
CA GLU A 62 -0.43 31.42 -2.81
C GLU A 62 -0.17 32.76 -3.54
N SER A 63 -1.21 33.55 -3.83
CA SER A 63 -1.06 34.91 -4.35
C SER A 63 -0.67 35.98 -3.32
N VAL A 64 0.00 35.61 -2.22
CA VAL A 64 0.98 36.50 -1.57
C VAL A 64 2.14 35.66 -1.05
N LYS A 65 3.23 35.58 -1.82
CA LYS A 65 4.61 35.96 -1.45
C LYS A 65 5.65 35.11 -2.21
N GLU A 66 6.25 35.71 -3.24
CA GLU A 66 7.66 36.00 -3.04
C GLU A 66 7.75 37.27 -2.18
N PRO A 67 8.59 37.25 -1.15
CA PRO A 67 9.82 37.99 -1.33
C PRO A 67 11.03 37.17 -0.93
N GLU A 68 12.06 37.24 -1.78
CA GLU A 68 13.42 37.10 -1.31
C GLU A 68 13.70 38.05 -0.13
N THR A 69 14.68 37.65 0.69
CA THR A 69 15.42 38.43 1.70
C THR A 69 14.89 38.50 3.14
N THR A 70 15.67 37.82 3.99
CA THR A 70 16.19 38.31 5.27
C THR A 70 15.20 38.78 6.32
N ILE A 71 14.86 37.89 7.25
CA ILE A 71 14.86 38.25 8.68
C ILE A 71 15.80 37.32 9.43
N ARG A 72 17.02 37.83 9.63
CA ARG A 72 17.84 37.49 10.78
C ARG A 72 17.06 37.86 12.04
N THR A 73 17.00 36.91 12.97
CA THR A 73 16.78 36.97 14.43
C THR A 73 15.82 35.82 14.77
N ARG A 74 16.18 34.86 15.60
CA ARG A 74 16.75 35.01 16.94
C ARG A 74 17.17 33.61 17.38
N THR A 75 18.34 33.49 18.00
CA THR A 75 18.77 32.27 18.71
C THR A 75 17.62 31.73 19.56
N ILE A 76 17.08 30.56 19.21
CA ILE A 76 16.35 29.68 20.11
C ILE A 76 16.73 28.24 19.75
N THR A 77 17.05 27.47 20.75
CA THR A 77 17.21 26.02 20.73
C THR A 77 15.93 25.37 20.17
N GLY A 78 15.81 25.27 18.85
CA GLY A 78 14.60 24.80 18.16
C GLY A 78 14.63 23.29 17.99
N SER A 79 13.82 22.60 18.78
CA SER A 79 13.50 21.21 18.51
C SER A 79 12.48 21.17 17.37
N VAL A 80 12.80 20.45 16.29
CA VAL A 80 11.92 20.19 15.14
C VAL A 80 11.39 18.76 15.27
N GLU A 81 10.14 18.54 14.84
CA GLU A 81 9.53 17.22 14.87
C GLU A 81 10.09 16.35 13.74
N VAL A 82 10.55 15.14 14.07
CA VAL A 82 11.10 14.21 13.06
C VAL A 82 9.96 13.65 12.20
N PRO A 83 10.01 13.82 10.86
CA PRO A 83 8.98 13.32 9.96
C PRO A 83 8.96 11.79 9.92
N ASN A 84 7.80 11.22 9.54
CA ASN A 84 7.66 9.78 9.38
C ASN A 84 8.03 9.34 7.95
N VAL A 85 9.12 8.58 7.85
CA VAL A 85 9.62 8.03 6.59
C VAL A 85 9.53 6.50 6.53
N ILE A 86 8.87 5.85 7.50
CA ILE A 86 8.67 4.40 7.52
C ILE A 86 7.76 3.97 6.35
N LYS A 87 8.10 2.85 5.68
CA LYS A 87 7.46 2.35 4.45
C LYS A 87 7.56 3.29 3.23
N GLN A 88 8.43 4.28 3.28
CA GLN A 88 8.78 5.08 2.10
C GLN A 88 10.08 4.53 1.49
N PRO A 89 10.30 4.72 0.17
CA PRO A 89 11.57 4.43 -0.45
C PRO A 89 12.66 5.38 0.06
N LEU A 90 13.90 4.89 0.13
CA LEU A 90 15.05 5.63 0.67
C LEU A 90 15.22 7.03 0.07
N GLU A 91 15.13 7.17 -1.25
CA GLU A 91 15.31 8.45 -1.94
C GLU A 91 14.29 9.51 -1.53
N LYS A 92 13.02 9.09 -1.38
CA LYS A 92 11.94 9.98 -0.96
C LYS A 92 12.09 10.38 0.50
N ALA A 93 12.52 9.45 1.34
CA ALA A 93 12.77 9.71 2.74
C ALA A 93 13.91 10.71 2.96
N ILE A 94 14.99 10.63 2.17
CA ILE A 94 16.09 11.59 2.24
C ILE A 94 15.58 13.00 1.94
N LYS A 95 14.79 13.19 0.88
CA LYS A 95 14.20 14.50 0.54
C LYS A 95 13.33 15.05 1.67
N ILE A 96 12.44 14.23 2.23
CA ILE A 96 11.56 14.63 3.33
C ILE A 96 12.38 15.05 4.56
N LEU A 97 13.48 14.34 4.85
CA LEU A 97 14.36 14.69 5.96
C LEU A 97 15.10 16.00 5.69
N GLU A 98 15.64 16.19 4.49
CA GLU A 98 16.34 17.42 4.09
C GLU A 98 15.40 18.64 4.14
N GLU A 99 14.19 18.50 3.62
CA GLU A 99 13.13 19.53 3.68
C GLU A 99 12.75 19.87 5.13
N ALA A 100 12.73 18.88 6.03
CA ALA A 100 12.50 19.07 7.45
C ALA A 100 13.75 19.55 8.22
N GLY A 101 14.88 19.77 7.55
CA GLY A 101 16.12 20.24 8.15
C GLY A 101 16.89 19.17 8.93
N PHE A 102 16.66 17.89 8.64
CA PHE A 102 17.41 16.75 9.16
C PHE A 102 18.37 16.19 8.11
N THR A 103 19.41 15.50 8.57
CA THR A 103 20.35 14.82 7.68
C THR A 103 20.11 13.32 7.70
N ALA A 104 20.21 12.68 6.53
CA ALA A 104 20.25 11.23 6.48
C ALA A 104 21.56 10.76 7.14
N GLY A 105 21.41 10.08 8.27
CA GLY A 105 22.54 9.62 9.07
C GLY A 105 23.03 8.25 8.61
N GLU A 106 23.16 7.35 9.57
CA GLU A 106 23.56 5.97 9.30
C GLU A 106 22.42 5.21 8.60
N ILE A 107 22.69 4.66 7.41
CA ILE A 107 21.77 3.80 6.68
C ILE A 107 22.19 2.35 6.91
N VAL A 108 21.37 1.59 7.63
CA VAL A 108 21.61 0.18 7.95
C VAL A 108 20.72 -0.70 7.09
N GLU A 109 21.32 -1.55 6.29
CA GLU A 109 20.60 -2.53 5.49
C GLU A 109 20.24 -3.77 6.33
N GLN A 110 18.94 -4.03 6.49
CA GLN A 110 18.46 -5.23 7.16
C GLN A 110 17.98 -6.27 6.14
N LYS A 111 18.74 -7.36 6.04
CA LYS A 111 18.38 -8.54 5.25
C LYS A 111 17.46 -9.44 6.08
N SER A 112 16.16 -9.41 5.82
CA SER A 112 15.17 -10.22 6.55
C SER A 112 14.00 -10.65 5.64
N VAL A 113 13.11 -11.47 6.19
CA VAL A 113 11.79 -11.72 5.61
C VAL A 113 11.00 -10.43 5.70
N LEU A 114 10.64 -9.88 4.53
CA LEU A 114 9.90 -8.62 4.45
C LEU A 114 8.46 -8.86 4.92
N PRO A 115 7.90 -7.99 5.78
CA PRO A 115 6.49 -8.04 6.14
C PRO A 115 5.61 -7.73 4.92
N ILE A 116 4.37 -8.20 4.95
CA ILE A 116 3.40 -7.99 3.86
C ILE A 116 3.23 -6.49 3.59
N GLY A 117 3.44 -6.07 2.34
CA GLY A 117 3.32 -4.68 1.92
C GLY A 117 4.57 -3.81 2.09
N VAL A 118 5.74 -4.42 2.33
CA VAL A 118 7.05 -3.72 2.30
C VAL A 118 7.90 -4.28 1.17
N MET A 119 8.42 -3.40 0.32
CA MET A 119 9.30 -3.74 -0.78
C MET A 119 10.77 -3.64 -0.36
N ALA A 120 11.65 -4.29 -1.13
CA ALA A 120 13.08 -4.07 -0.96
C ALA A 120 13.41 -2.61 -1.34
N GLY A 121 14.18 -1.92 -0.51
CA GLY A 121 14.49 -0.50 -0.64
C GLY A 121 13.64 0.42 0.26
N ASP A 122 12.59 -0.10 0.89
CA ASP A 122 11.77 0.67 1.81
C ASP A 122 12.40 0.78 3.20
N ILE A 123 12.09 1.85 3.92
CA ILE A 123 12.54 2.02 5.31
C ILE A 123 11.66 1.18 6.24
N LEU A 124 12.30 0.25 6.94
CA LEU A 124 11.69 -0.57 7.99
C LEU A 124 11.57 0.19 9.30
N ARG A 125 12.60 0.95 9.65
CA ARG A 125 12.70 1.68 10.92
C ARG A 125 13.49 2.97 10.75
N GLN A 126 13.13 3.95 11.56
CA GLN A 126 13.87 5.19 11.73
C GLN A 126 14.15 5.44 13.21
N GLU A 127 15.29 6.04 13.50
CA GLU A 127 15.68 6.51 14.83
C GLU A 127 16.30 7.90 14.68
N PRO A 128 15.72 8.97 15.28
CA PRO A 128 14.64 9.01 16.26
C PRO A 128 13.26 8.56 15.72
N LYS A 129 12.37 8.13 16.63
CA LYS A 129 11.00 7.73 16.26
C LYS A 129 10.26 8.90 15.60
N PRO A 130 9.35 8.62 14.65
CA PRO A 130 8.53 9.66 14.04
C PRO A 130 7.75 10.42 15.12
N GLY A 131 7.64 11.73 14.95
CA GLY A 131 6.99 12.62 15.92
C GLY A 131 7.83 12.96 17.14
N THR A 132 9.08 12.49 17.21
CA THR A 132 10.00 12.88 18.30
C THR A 132 10.56 14.26 18.00
N ASN A 133 10.55 15.13 19.01
CA ASN A 133 11.21 16.42 18.97
C ASN A 133 12.73 16.23 19.03
N SER A 134 13.44 16.58 17.95
CA SER A 134 14.90 16.50 17.85
C SER A 134 15.50 17.83 17.41
N PRO A 135 16.74 18.17 17.79
CA PRO A 135 17.35 19.41 17.36
C PRO A 135 17.47 19.44 15.83
N ALA A 136 17.17 20.60 15.23
CA ALA A 136 17.36 20.82 13.80
C ALA A 136 18.80 20.47 13.38
N GLY A 137 18.96 19.78 12.26
CA GLY A 137 20.25 19.30 11.76
C GLY A 137 20.71 17.95 12.32
N SER A 138 19.92 17.31 13.19
CA SER A 138 20.25 15.97 13.68
C SER A 138 20.27 14.92 12.57
N ALA A 139 21.15 13.94 12.71
CA ALA A 139 21.21 12.80 11.82
C ALA A 139 20.14 11.77 12.21
N VAL A 140 19.33 11.33 11.24
CA VAL A 140 18.33 10.28 11.44
C VAL A 140 18.88 8.97 10.89
N LYS A 141 18.98 7.97 11.77
CA LYS A 141 19.37 6.61 11.41
C LYS A 141 18.20 5.91 10.73
N LEU A 142 18.45 5.31 9.57
CA LEU A 142 17.45 4.64 8.75
C LEU A 142 17.81 3.17 8.58
N VAL A 143 16.85 2.28 8.82
CA VAL A 143 17.01 0.85 8.55
C VAL A 143 16.25 0.50 7.28
N VAL A 144 16.96 0.10 6.24
CA VAL A 144 16.41 -0.18 4.91
C VAL A 144 16.19 -1.68 4.73
N ALA A 145 15.05 -2.04 4.17
CA ALA A 145 14.68 -3.41 3.87
C ALA A 145 15.46 -3.91 2.66
N VAL A 146 16.27 -4.96 2.85
CA VAL A 146 16.93 -5.65 1.74
C VAL A 146 16.34 -7.04 1.62
N LYS A 147 16.08 -7.49 0.40
CA LYS A 147 15.55 -8.83 0.12
C LYS A 147 16.54 -9.88 0.63
N GLY A 148 16.23 -10.47 1.79
CA GLY A 148 17.01 -11.57 2.35
C GLY A 148 16.79 -12.87 1.58
N LYS A 149 17.77 -13.77 1.61
CA LYS A 149 17.54 -15.17 1.24
C LYS A 149 16.72 -15.80 2.37
N PHE A 150 15.51 -16.24 2.06
CA PHE A 150 14.71 -17.05 2.98
C PHE A 150 15.47 -18.36 3.25
N LEU A 151 16.15 -18.46 4.38
CA LEU A 151 16.57 -19.73 4.93
C LEU A 151 15.43 -20.17 5.85
N PRO A 152 14.64 -21.20 5.49
CA PRO A 152 13.72 -21.78 6.46
C PRO A 152 14.57 -22.22 7.66
N SER A 153 14.32 -21.63 8.84
CA SER A 153 14.79 -22.25 10.07
C SER A 153 14.27 -23.68 10.04
N GLU A 154 15.19 -24.64 10.07
CA GLU A 154 14.87 -26.06 10.12
C GLU A 154 13.78 -26.24 11.17
N ARG A 155 12.55 -26.54 10.70
CA ARG A 155 11.52 -27.12 11.56
C ARG A 155 11.99 -28.54 11.86
N ASN A 156 13.03 -28.65 12.67
CA ASN A 156 13.38 -29.91 13.29
C ASN A 156 12.22 -30.28 14.22
N SER A 157 11.68 -31.47 13.95
CA SER A 157 10.78 -32.24 14.81
C SER A 157 9.35 -31.69 14.84
N LEU A 158 8.31 -32.35 14.32
CA LEU A 158 7.97 -33.77 14.49
C LEU A 158 7.08 -34.23 13.32
N CYS A 159 7.66 -34.95 12.35
CA CYS A 159 6.95 -36.10 11.80
C CYS A 159 6.99 -37.17 12.90
N ASN A 160 5.83 -37.55 13.44
CA ASN A 160 5.49 -38.86 14.00
C ASN A 160 4.21 -38.76 14.84
N ALA A 161 3.03 -38.94 14.22
CA ALA A 161 1.80 -39.22 14.98
C ALA A 161 0.65 -39.87 14.16
N PHE A 162 0.89 -40.45 12.98
CA PHE A 162 -0.17 -41.17 12.25
C PHE A 162 0.35 -42.49 11.66
N SER A 163 0.83 -43.34 12.55
CA SER A 163 0.84 -44.79 12.35
C SER A 163 0.76 -45.40 13.75
N ASP A 164 -0.47 -45.56 14.23
CA ASP A 164 -0.90 -46.62 15.16
C ASP A 164 -2.24 -46.24 15.80
N ARG A 165 -3.32 -46.61 15.12
CA ARG A 165 -4.47 -47.25 15.78
C ARG A 165 -5.33 -47.97 14.75
N ILE A 166 -5.09 -49.28 14.72
CA ILE A 166 -6.03 -50.41 14.58
C ILE A 166 -7.48 -50.01 14.33
#